data_AF-A0A959AT34-F1
#
_entry.id   AF-A0A959AT34-F1
#
_cell.length_a   1.000
_cell.length_b   1.000
_cell.length_c   1.000
_cell.angle_alpha   90.00
_cell.angle_beta   90.00
_cell.angle_gamma   90.00
#
_symmetry.space_group_name_H-M   'P 1'
#
loop_
_entity.id
_entity.type
_entity.pdbx_description
1 polymer ?
#
loop_
_entity_poly.entity_id
_entity_poly.type
_entity_poly.pdbx_seq_one_letter_code
_entity_poly.pdbx_strand_id
1 'polypeptide(L)'
;MPSLSSTKFVRLLQSFDESELKPFDTWLRSPWCNSNKNLIRLFTRLVKYYPDFDHPRLDKEKLFREVLPDGKFSHRRMNNLLSEGYLAAERFLVFQRFSKDESLQKGLLAEEFQGRHLDDWFFRGVEQETGRLEKKAVKDWEEHLALFRLYRMAYHHPTQDARMRPGGSPITRMGAQADLLYALEKAAIINEKLTRNRLIRDENHDVQAELRKWTAVSEGIQHPSVELYRMRFAYARENRFDQYRELRATLLDRIGQLNPREQKLHLLSLLNDTLSLIKSGRLDVTDSLPLYQLGLDTGVLLHQGKLTRNTYTAIVVASNTKGTFEFTDHFIKTYTKRLDETILDDCYHWAAAHTAYWRQRLEECLDILQKHSFKAPYFQMIGRVLLTQVYFDLHLRDDSYGPYLFSFFDTFEKWLSREKVWSKMAKDSFLRFVQQCRALAKSYADVNFSPGKVEKLLEGETNIQALNWLHQKKDEVLRLRTN
;
A
#
# COMPACT_ATOMS: atom_id res chain seq x y z
N MET A 1 -10.54 35.07 -10.73
CA MET A 1 -11.21 34.03 -11.57
C MET A 1 -10.30 32.81 -11.61
N PRO A 2 -10.82 31.57 -11.53
CA PRO A 2 -9.97 30.38 -11.65
C PRO A 2 -9.25 30.38 -13.01
N SER A 3 -7.94 30.09 -12.99
CA SER A 3 -7.12 29.93 -14.19
C SER A 3 -7.70 28.85 -15.10
N LEU A 4 -7.45 28.93 -16.41
CA LEU A 4 -7.93 27.91 -17.35
C LEU A 4 -7.41 26.50 -16.99
N SER A 5 -6.16 26.41 -16.52
CA SER A 5 -5.53 25.17 -16.02
C SER A 5 -6.27 24.55 -14.82
N SER A 6 -6.93 25.36 -13.99
CA SER A 6 -7.70 24.87 -12.83
C SER A 6 -9.11 24.35 -13.19
N THR A 7 -9.53 24.48 -14.45
CA THR A 7 -10.87 24.04 -14.87
C THR A 7 -10.96 22.52 -14.90
N LYS A 8 -12.16 21.98 -14.58
CA LYS A 8 -12.37 20.52 -14.52
C LYS A 8 -12.00 19.81 -15.82
N PHE A 9 -12.31 20.41 -16.97
CA PHE A 9 -11.97 19.82 -18.27
C PHE A 9 -10.46 19.69 -18.46
N VAL A 10 -9.70 20.77 -18.21
CA VAL A 10 -8.24 20.72 -18.36
C VAL A 10 -7.61 19.75 -17.36
N ARG A 11 -8.06 19.74 -16.10
CA ARG A 11 -7.59 18.77 -15.10
C ARG A 11 -7.85 17.31 -15.49
N LEU A 12 -8.96 17.05 -16.20
CA LEU A 12 -9.26 15.72 -16.70
C LEU A 12 -8.38 15.35 -17.91
N LEU A 13 -8.12 16.29 -18.83
CA LEU A 13 -7.18 16.06 -19.92
C LEU A 13 -5.74 15.84 -19.45
N GLN A 14 -5.33 16.49 -18.35
CA GLN A 14 -4.03 16.25 -17.70
C GLN A 14 -3.86 14.81 -17.22
N SER A 15 -4.96 14.10 -16.91
CA SER A 15 -4.88 12.70 -16.49
C SER A 15 -4.84 11.71 -17.65
N PHE A 16 -5.08 12.15 -18.89
CA PHE A 16 -5.04 11.28 -20.07
C PHE A 16 -3.58 11.07 -20.46
N ASP A 17 -3.23 9.86 -20.86
CA ASP A 17 -1.95 9.62 -21.55
C ASP A 17 -2.08 9.80 -23.08
N GLU A 18 -0.96 9.72 -23.80
CA GLU A 18 -0.95 9.85 -25.26
C GLU A 18 -1.83 8.78 -25.95
N SER A 19 -1.97 7.60 -25.36
CA SER A 19 -2.82 6.52 -25.86
C SER A 19 -4.30 6.80 -25.67
N GLU A 20 -4.68 7.74 -24.81
CA GLU A 20 -6.07 8.14 -24.55
C GLU A 20 -6.48 9.41 -25.30
N LEU A 21 -5.57 10.37 -25.49
CA LEU A 21 -5.85 11.62 -26.19
C LEU A 21 -6.29 11.43 -27.64
N LYS A 22 -5.61 10.54 -28.38
CA LYS A 22 -5.93 10.30 -29.80
C LYS A 22 -7.28 9.59 -29.99
N PRO A 23 -7.62 8.53 -29.22
CA PRO A 23 -8.96 7.98 -29.22
C PRO A 23 -10.03 8.99 -28.76
N PHE A 24 -9.73 9.87 -27.80
CA PHE A 24 -10.67 10.91 -27.40
C PHE A 24 -10.96 11.90 -28.55
N ASP A 25 -9.95 12.36 -29.29
CA ASP A 25 -10.17 13.21 -30.48
C ASP A 25 -11.07 12.51 -31.50
N THR A 26 -10.79 11.23 -31.78
CA THR A 26 -11.54 10.43 -32.74
C THR A 26 -12.99 10.25 -32.29
N TRP A 27 -13.20 9.93 -31.01
CA TRP A 27 -14.52 9.80 -30.40
C TRP A 27 -15.28 11.13 -30.42
N LEU A 28 -14.62 12.25 -30.08
CA LEU A 28 -15.24 13.58 -30.04
C LEU A 28 -15.63 14.10 -31.42
N ARG A 29 -14.98 13.63 -32.48
CA ARG A 29 -15.34 13.92 -33.88
C ARG A 29 -16.45 13.01 -34.42
N SER A 30 -16.76 11.91 -33.74
CA SER A 30 -17.81 10.98 -34.15
C SER A 30 -19.19 11.66 -34.07
N PRO A 31 -19.98 11.65 -35.15
CA PRO A 31 -21.35 12.18 -35.15
C PRO A 31 -22.28 11.51 -34.11
N TRP A 32 -21.97 10.27 -33.71
CA TRP A 32 -22.70 9.52 -32.69
C TRP A 32 -22.47 10.04 -31.27
N CYS A 33 -21.35 10.72 -31.03
CA CYS A 33 -20.91 11.09 -29.69
C CYS A 33 -20.98 12.60 -29.45
N ASN A 34 -20.75 13.40 -30.50
CA ASN A 34 -20.78 14.85 -30.43
C ASN A 34 -21.05 15.49 -31.79
N SER A 35 -21.97 16.46 -31.82
CA SER A 35 -22.27 17.29 -32.99
C SER A 35 -21.73 18.73 -32.85
N ASN A 36 -21.23 19.12 -31.67
CA ASN A 36 -20.75 20.47 -31.40
C ASN A 36 -19.34 20.69 -32.00
N LYS A 37 -19.29 21.38 -33.15
CA LYS A 37 -18.04 21.74 -33.83
C LYS A 37 -17.13 22.66 -33.01
N ASN A 38 -17.70 23.49 -32.14
CA ASN A 38 -16.92 24.38 -31.27
C ASN A 38 -16.19 23.57 -30.19
N LEU A 39 -16.78 22.47 -29.72
CA LEU A 39 -16.12 21.61 -28.76
C LEU A 39 -14.91 20.87 -29.37
N ILE A 40 -15.03 20.43 -30.62
CA ILE A 40 -13.90 19.85 -31.38
C ILE A 40 -12.77 20.88 -31.53
N ARG A 41 -13.11 22.12 -31.88
CA ARG A 41 -12.14 23.23 -31.97
C ARG A 41 -11.49 23.50 -30.61
N LEU A 42 -12.27 23.54 -29.53
CA LEU A 42 -11.77 23.73 -28.17
C LEU A 42 -10.71 22.68 -27.85
N PHE A 43 -11.03 21.40 -28.01
CA PHE A 43 -10.09 20.31 -27.74
C PHE A 43 -8.84 20.40 -28.61
N THR A 44 -9.00 20.61 -29.92
CA THR A 44 -7.88 20.74 -30.88
C THR A 44 -6.91 21.87 -30.51
N ARG A 45 -7.41 22.94 -29.90
CA ARG A 45 -6.57 24.06 -29.42
C ARG A 45 -5.92 23.77 -28.07
N LEU A 46 -6.66 23.16 -27.15
CA LEU A 46 -6.13 22.81 -25.82
C LEU A 46 -5.00 21.79 -25.89
N VAL A 47 -5.16 20.73 -26.69
CA VAL A 47 -4.21 19.60 -26.72
C VAL A 47 -2.81 20.00 -27.19
N LYS A 48 -2.65 21.13 -27.88
CA LYS A 48 -1.35 21.70 -28.25
C LYS A 48 -0.48 22.11 -27.07
N TYR A 49 -1.09 22.25 -25.89
CA TYR A 49 -0.42 22.63 -24.65
C TYR A 49 -0.34 21.47 -23.64
N TYR A 50 -0.68 20.24 -24.04
CA TYR A 50 -0.48 19.04 -23.22
C TYR A 50 1.02 18.79 -22.99
N PRO A 51 1.46 18.27 -21.82
CA PRO A 51 0.65 17.83 -20.69
C PRO A 51 0.33 18.92 -19.67
N ASP A 52 1.09 20.02 -19.65
CA ASP A 52 1.05 20.95 -18.53
C ASP A 52 -0.14 21.89 -18.58
N PHE A 53 -0.59 22.25 -19.79
CA PHE A 53 -1.62 23.26 -20.04
C PHE A 53 -1.35 24.58 -19.30
N ASP A 54 -0.08 24.90 -19.12
CA ASP A 54 0.40 26.15 -18.54
C ASP A 54 1.21 26.89 -19.59
N HIS A 55 0.58 27.90 -20.21
CA HIS A 55 1.23 28.70 -21.23
C HIS A 55 0.64 30.11 -21.26
N PRO A 56 1.44 31.18 -21.42
CA PRO A 56 0.94 32.57 -21.46
C PRO A 56 -0.05 32.88 -22.60
N ARG A 57 -0.12 32.02 -23.62
CA ARG A 57 -1.11 32.09 -24.71
C ARG A 57 -2.41 31.33 -24.43
N LEU A 58 -2.43 30.49 -23.39
CA LEU A 58 -3.57 29.69 -22.98
C LEU A 58 -4.44 30.45 -21.97
N ASP A 59 -5.03 31.54 -22.48
CA ASP A 59 -5.98 32.38 -21.74
C ASP A 59 -7.41 32.16 -22.25
N LYS A 60 -8.41 32.31 -21.36
CA LYS A 60 -9.83 32.09 -21.69
C LYS A 60 -10.32 33.01 -22.79
N GLU A 61 -9.89 34.26 -22.82
CA GLU A 61 -10.32 35.22 -23.82
C GLU A 61 -9.69 34.93 -25.19
N LYS A 62 -8.39 34.64 -25.22
CA LYS A 62 -7.70 34.23 -26.46
C LYS A 62 -8.30 32.95 -27.03
N LEU A 63 -8.49 31.93 -26.18
CA LEU A 63 -9.09 30.66 -26.57
C LEU A 63 -10.52 30.84 -27.06
N PHE A 64 -11.31 31.71 -26.43
CA PHE A 64 -12.66 32.01 -26.90
C PHE A 64 -12.66 32.56 -28.32
N ARG A 65 -11.78 33.50 -28.67
CA ARG A 65 -11.71 34.07 -30.03
C ARG A 65 -11.30 33.01 -31.08
N GLU A 66 -10.44 32.06 -30.71
CA GLU A 66 -10.02 30.98 -31.61
C GLU A 66 -11.12 29.92 -31.83
N VAL A 67 -11.95 29.68 -30.82
CA VAL A 67 -12.93 28.59 -30.82
C VAL A 67 -14.32 29.07 -31.24
N LEU A 68 -14.70 30.28 -30.84
CA LEU A 68 -15.96 30.98 -31.11
C LEU A 68 -15.63 32.32 -31.80
N PRO A 69 -15.29 32.29 -33.11
CA PRO A 69 -14.81 33.49 -33.81
C PRO A 69 -15.86 34.60 -33.87
N ASP A 70 -17.15 34.24 -33.85
CA ASP A 70 -18.25 35.18 -33.93
C ASP A 70 -18.76 35.58 -32.53
N GLY A 71 -18.45 36.83 -32.15
CA GLY A 71 -19.04 37.52 -31.00
C GLY A 71 -18.03 38.05 -29.98
N LYS A 72 -18.50 38.97 -29.12
CA LYS A 72 -17.72 39.50 -28.00
C LYS A 72 -17.46 38.39 -26.97
N PHE A 73 -16.30 38.47 -26.32
CA PHE A 73 -15.93 37.52 -25.27
C PHE A 73 -17.01 37.44 -24.18
N SER A 74 -17.36 36.22 -23.81
CA SER A 74 -18.33 35.95 -22.76
C SER A 74 -17.83 34.84 -21.86
N HIS A 75 -17.53 35.17 -20.60
CA HIS A 75 -17.18 34.19 -19.58
C HIS A 75 -18.22 33.07 -19.46
N ARG A 76 -19.51 33.41 -19.54
CA ARG A 76 -20.60 32.43 -19.49
C ARG A 76 -20.51 31.44 -20.65
N ARG A 77 -20.40 31.92 -21.89
CA ARG A 77 -20.28 31.06 -23.08
C ARG A 77 -19.02 30.19 -23.03
N MET A 78 -17.88 30.77 -22.63
CA MET A 78 -16.63 30.02 -22.50
C MET A 78 -16.72 28.93 -21.43
N ASN A 79 -17.24 29.26 -20.25
CA ASN A 79 -17.39 28.29 -19.16
C ASN A 79 -18.41 27.20 -19.51
N ASN A 80 -19.48 27.52 -20.24
CA ASN A 80 -20.41 26.52 -20.76
C ASN A 80 -19.71 25.53 -21.69
N LEU A 81 -18.90 26.02 -22.63
CA LEU A 81 -18.17 25.16 -23.57
C LEU A 81 -17.12 24.27 -22.85
N LEU A 82 -16.45 24.80 -21.82
CA LEU A 82 -15.56 24.02 -20.97
C LEU A 82 -16.31 22.94 -20.18
N SER A 83 -17.50 23.26 -19.65
CA SER A 83 -18.36 22.28 -18.98
C SER A 83 -18.86 21.20 -19.94
N GLU A 84 -19.24 21.56 -21.16
CA GLU A 84 -19.60 20.60 -22.21
C GLU A 84 -18.43 19.67 -22.55
N GLY A 85 -17.21 20.21 -22.65
CA GLY A 85 -16.00 19.43 -22.87
C GLY A 85 -15.68 18.48 -21.72
N TYR A 86 -15.84 18.94 -20.49
CA TYR A 86 -15.72 18.08 -19.30
C TYR A 86 -16.70 16.90 -19.36
N LEU A 87 -17.99 17.15 -19.62
CA LEU A 87 -19.00 16.10 -19.73
C LEU A 87 -18.72 15.14 -20.91
N ALA A 88 -18.18 15.65 -22.02
CA ALA A 88 -17.79 14.81 -23.15
C ALA A 88 -16.62 13.89 -22.79
N ALA A 89 -15.62 14.38 -22.06
CA ALA A 89 -14.51 13.57 -21.56
C ALA A 89 -14.97 12.51 -20.54
N GLU A 90 -15.91 12.83 -19.65
CA GLU A 90 -16.51 11.84 -18.73
C GLU A 90 -17.20 10.72 -19.51
N ARG A 91 -18.03 11.05 -20.52
CA ARG A 91 -18.68 10.04 -21.38
C ARG A 91 -17.67 9.19 -22.14
N PHE A 92 -16.58 9.80 -22.61
CA PHE A 92 -15.50 9.07 -23.26
C PHE A 92 -14.83 8.07 -22.31
N LEU A 93 -14.54 8.46 -21.07
CA LEU A 93 -13.94 7.55 -20.07
C LEU A 93 -14.85 6.36 -19.78
N VAL A 94 -16.17 6.58 -19.68
CA VAL A 94 -17.16 5.50 -19.56
C VAL A 94 -17.10 4.59 -20.79
N PHE A 95 -17.14 5.16 -21.99
CA PHE A 95 -17.05 4.40 -23.24
C PHE A 95 -15.76 3.59 -23.34
N GLN A 96 -14.62 4.16 -22.95
CA GLN A 96 -13.33 3.52 -23.00
C GLN A 96 -13.24 2.38 -21.97
N ARG A 97 -13.75 2.58 -20.75
CA ARG A 97 -13.84 1.51 -19.74
C ARG A 97 -14.73 0.37 -20.22
N PHE A 98 -15.91 0.69 -20.74
CA PHE A 98 -16.83 -0.28 -21.33
C PHE A 98 -16.18 -1.06 -22.47
N SER A 99 -15.48 -0.38 -23.38
CA SER A 99 -14.81 -1.00 -24.53
C SER A 99 -13.70 -1.98 -24.14
N LYS A 100 -13.08 -1.80 -22.97
CA LYS A 100 -12.03 -2.69 -22.42
C LYS A 100 -12.61 -3.86 -21.62
N ASP A 101 -13.86 -3.77 -21.14
CA ASP A 101 -14.48 -4.78 -20.28
C ASP A 101 -15.33 -5.76 -21.11
N GLU A 102 -14.68 -6.78 -21.65
CA GLU A 102 -15.34 -7.79 -22.50
C GLU A 102 -16.46 -8.51 -21.74
N SER A 103 -16.23 -8.89 -20.48
CA SER A 103 -17.23 -9.60 -19.67
C SER A 103 -18.50 -8.76 -19.48
N LEU A 104 -18.37 -7.45 -19.21
CA LEU A 104 -19.50 -6.53 -19.12
C LEU A 104 -20.25 -6.41 -20.47
N GLN A 105 -19.52 -6.30 -21.58
CA GLN A 105 -20.13 -6.25 -22.91
C GLN A 105 -20.95 -7.51 -23.23
N LYS A 106 -20.39 -8.70 -22.96
CA LYS A 106 -21.07 -9.97 -23.18
C LYS A 106 -22.30 -10.14 -22.29
N GLY A 107 -22.21 -9.71 -21.02
CA GLY A 107 -23.34 -9.70 -20.09
C GLY A 107 -24.49 -8.83 -20.59
N LEU A 108 -24.21 -7.58 -20.96
CA LEU A 108 -25.23 -6.66 -21.50
C LEU A 108 -25.84 -7.16 -22.80
N LEU A 109 -25.03 -7.76 -23.69
CA LEU A 109 -25.54 -8.36 -24.92
C LEU A 109 -26.47 -9.55 -24.64
N ALA A 110 -26.15 -10.38 -23.64
CA ALA A 110 -27.03 -11.46 -23.22
C ALA A 110 -28.36 -10.91 -22.65
N GLU A 111 -28.33 -9.85 -21.83
CA GLU A 111 -29.55 -9.18 -21.36
C GLU A 111 -30.43 -8.69 -22.53
N GLU A 112 -29.81 -8.07 -23.54
CA GLU A 112 -30.50 -7.62 -24.76
C GLU A 112 -31.09 -8.79 -25.58
N PHE A 113 -30.36 -9.90 -25.74
CA PHE A 113 -30.88 -11.08 -26.45
C PHE A 113 -32.08 -11.68 -25.72
N GLN A 114 -32.02 -11.76 -24.39
CA GLN A 114 -33.16 -12.19 -23.59
C GLN A 114 -34.37 -11.26 -23.77
N GLY A 115 -34.18 -9.94 -23.67
CA GLY A 115 -35.26 -8.96 -23.82
C GLY A 115 -35.90 -8.95 -25.21
N ARG A 116 -35.17 -9.43 -26.23
CA ARG A 116 -35.62 -9.54 -27.62
C ARG A 116 -36.16 -10.93 -27.98
N HIS A 117 -36.22 -11.86 -27.01
CA HIS A 117 -36.63 -13.26 -27.23
C HIS A 117 -35.74 -14.02 -28.23
N LEU A 118 -34.44 -13.70 -28.26
CA LEU A 118 -33.43 -14.38 -29.08
C LEU A 118 -32.75 -15.50 -28.28
N ASP A 119 -33.54 -16.47 -27.82
CA ASP A 119 -33.15 -17.50 -26.85
C ASP A 119 -31.89 -18.27 -27.26
N ASP A 120 -31.80 -18.73 -28.51
CA ASP A 120 -30.63 -19.49 -29.00
C ASP A 120 -29.34 -18.68 -28.92
N TRP A 121 -29.42 -17.35 -29.08
CA TRP A 121 -28.26 -16.47 -29.05
C TRP A 121 -27.90 -16.14 -27.61
N PHE A 122 -28.91 -15.93 -26.77
CA PHE A 122 -28.75 -15.81 -25.33
C PHE A 122 -28.03 -17.01 -24.73
N PHE A 123 -28.56 -18.24 -24.91
CA PHE A 123 -27.99 -19.42 -24.26
C PHE A 123 -26.58 -19.73 -24.76
N ARG A 124 -26.33 -19.63 -26.07
CA ARG A 124 -24.97 -19.79 -26.62
C ARG A 124 -23.99 -18.75 -26.07
N GLY A 125 -24.41 -17.48 -25.98
CA GLY A 125 -23.59 -16.40 -25.43
C GLY A 125 -23.25 -16.63 -23.95
N VAL A 126 -24.24 -17.01 -23.14
CA VAL A 126 -24.05 -17.32 -21.72
C VAL A 126 -23.15 -18.53 -21.52
N GLU A 127 -23.32 -19.61 -22.29
CA GLU A 127 -22.48 -20.81 -22.20
C GLU A 127 -21.04 -20.53 -22.61
N GLN A 128 -20.83 -19.77 -23.69
CA GLN A 128 -19.50 -19.37 -24.14
C GLN A 128 -18.78 -18.54 -23.08
N GLU A 129 -19.46 -17.54 -22.52
CA GLU A 129 -18.86 -16.62 -21.57
C GLU A 129 -18.62 -17.26 -20.20
N THR A 130 -19.57 -18.04 -19.69
CA THR A 130 -19.35 -18.80 -18.45
C THR A 130 -18.22 -19.82 -18.64
N GLY A 131 -18.16 -20.54 -19.76
CA GLY A 131 -17.06 -21.45 -20.07
C GLY A 131 -15.69 -20.75 -20.20
N ARG A 132 -15.64 -19.53 -20.74
CA ARG A 132 -14.41 -18.70 -20.80
C ARG A 132 -13.95 -18.31 -19.40
N LEU A 133 -14.86 -17.77 -18.59
CA LEU A 133 -14.57 -17.32 -17.23
C LEU A 133 -14.16 -18.50 -16.35
N GLU A 134 -14.89 -19.63 -16.36
CA GLU A 134 -14.59 -20.80 -15.54
C GLU A 134 -13.18 -21.34 -15.75
N LYS A 135 -12.69 -21.38 -17.00
CA LYS A 135 -11.35 -21.83 -17.36
C LYS A 135 -10.21 -20.94 -16.82
N LYS A 136 -10.50 -19.70 -16.43
CA LYS A 136 -9.49 -18.80 -15.85
C LYS A 136 -9.07 -19.32 -14.47
N ALA A 137 -7.78 -19.65 -14.29
CA ALA A 137 -7.29 -20.20 -13.02
C ALA A 137 -7.45 -19.22 -11.85
N VAL A 138 -7.10 -17.95 -12.07
CA VAL A 138 -7.19 -16.87 -11.06
C VAL A 138 -8.21 -15.86 -11.53
N LYS A 139 -9.23 -15.59 -10.72
CA LYS A 139 -10.33 -14.69 -11.05
C LYS A 139 -10.36 -13.49 -10.11
N ASP A 140 -10.73 -12.33 -10.65
CA ASP A 140 -11.06 -11.15 -9.86
C ASP A 140 -12.51 -11.21 -9.37
N TRP A 141 -12.87 -10.36 -8.41
CA TRP A 141 -14.22 -10.36 -7.84
C TRP A 141 -15.28 -9.99 -8.89
N GLU A 142 -14.96 -9.11 -9.85
CA GLU A 142 -15.85 -8.77 -10.97
C GLU A 142 -16.17 -9.98 -11.84
N GLU A 143 -15.23 -10.90 -12.01
CA GLU A 143 -15.40 -12.10 -12.83
C GLU A 143 -16.26 -13.15 -12.11
N HIS A 144 -16.09 -13.28 -10.79
CA HIS A 144 -17.01 -14.05 -9.95
C HIS A 144 -18.43 -13.46 -9.97
N LEU A 145 -18.54 -12.13 -9.91
CA LEU A 145 -19.83 -11.44 -10.04
C LEU A 145 -20.45 -11.63 -11.42
N ALA A 146 -19.66 -11.60 -12.49
CA ALA A 146 -20.12 -11.88 -13.85
C ALA A 146 -20.66 -13.32 -13.96
N LEU A 147 -19.93 -14.31 -13.44
CA LEU A 147 -20.41 -15.70 -13.37
C LEU A 147 -21.75 -15.80 -12.63
N PHE A 148 -21.85 -15.19 -11.44
CA PHE A 148 -23.10 -15.15 -10.69
C PHE A 148 -24.25 -14.56 -11.52
N ARG A 149 -24.03 -13.40 -12.17
CA ARG A 149 -25.03 -12.73 -13.01
C ARG A 149 -25.48 -13.59 -14.18
N LEU A 150 -24.53 -14.20 -14.91
CA LEU A 150 -24.82 -15.05 -16.06
C LEU A 150 -25.60 -16.31 -15.65
N TYR A 151 -25.22 -16.97 -14.56
CA TYR A 151 -25.99 -18.11 -14.03
C TYR A 151 -27.37 -17.70 -13.56
N ARG A 152 -27.50 -16.53 -12.94
CA ARG A 152 -28.78 -15.96 -12.54
C ARG A 152 -29.68 -15.69 -13.75
N MET A 153 -29.14 -15.11 -14.82
CA MET A 153 -29.86 -14.86 -16.06
C MET A 153 -30.33 -16.18 -16.70
N ALA A 154 -29.43 -17.17 -16.81
CA ALA A 154 -29.76 -18.48 -17.37
C ALA A 154 -30.85 -19.20 -16.56
N TYR A 155 -30.75 -19.19 -15.23
CA TYR A 155 -31.73 -19.83 -14.36
C TYR A 155 -33.09 -19.12 -14.40
N HIS A 156 -33.11 -17.79 -14.35
CA HIS A 156 -34.36 -17.03 -14.39
C HIS A 156 -34.89 -16.78 -15.79
N HIS A 157 -34.29 -17.36 -16.84
CA HIS A 157 -34.81 -17.25 -18.20
C HIS A 157 -36.28 -17.69 -18.26
N PRO A 158 -37.17 -16.99 -18.98
CA PRO A 158 -38.61 -17.33 -19.04
C PRO A 158 -38.90 -18.73 -19.59
N THR A 159 -38.06 -19.24 -20.47
CA THR A 159 -38.19 -20.56 -21.12
C THR A 159 -37.98 -21.69 -20.11
N GLN A 160 -39.02 -22.51 -19.88
CA GLN A 160 -39.03 -23.56 -18.84
C GLN A 160 -37.94 -24.63 -19.04
N ASP A 161 -37.56 -24.91 -20.30
CA ASP A 161 -36.58 -25.94 -20.64
C ASP A 161 -35.19 -25.70 -20.03
N ALA A 162 -34.81 -24.45 -19.76
CA ALA A 162 -33.50 -24.17 -19.15
C ALA A 162 -33.46 -24.45 -17.63
N ARG A 163 -34.62 -24.40 -16.95
CA ARG A 163 -34.74 -24.59 -15.50
C ARG A 163 -34.81 -26.06 -15.08
N MET A 164 -35.32 -26.90 -15.97
CA MET A 164 -35.69 -28.29 -15.66
C MET A 164 -34.71 -29.33 -16.24
N ARG A 165 -33.55 -28.91 -16.79
CA ARG A 165 -32.53 -29.86 -17.28
C ARG A 165 -31.94 -30.68 -16.11
N PRO A 166 -31.95 -32.02 -16.19
CA PRO A 166 -31.27 -32.87 -15.21
C PRO A 166 -29.78 -32.53 -15.12
N GLY A 167 -29.19 -32.62 -13.93
CA GLY A 167 -27.75 -32.38 -13.71
C GLY A 167 -27.38 -31.05 -13.04
N GLY A 168 -28.35 -30.26 -12.56
CA GLY A 168 -28.13 -29.19 -11.59
C GLY A 168 -27.17 -28.07 -12.03
N SER A 169 -27.19 -27.65 -13.30
CA SER A 169 -26.08 -26.86 -13.84
C SER A 169 -26.10 -25.36 -13.42
N PRO A 170 -27.18 -24.57 -13.59
CA PRO A 170 -27.11 -23.12 -13.34
C PRO A 170 -27.44 -22.70 -11.89
N ILE A 171 -28.45 -23.31 -11.25
CA ILE A 171 -28.89 -22.93 -9.89
C ILE A 171 -27.80 -23.21 -8.84
N THR A 172 -27.15 -24.37 -8.94
CA THR A 172 -26.06 -24.75 -8.03
C THR A 172 -24.83 -23.87 -8.25
N ARG A 173 -24.46 -23.60 -9.51
CA ARG A 173 -23.35 -22.69 -9.83
C ARG A 173 -23.64 -21.24 -9.41
N MET A 174 -24.88 -20.78 -9.59
CA MET A 174 -25.34 -19.47 -9.10
C MET A 174 -25.17 -19.37 -7.59
N GLY A 175 -25.67 -20.35 -6.84
CA GLY A 175 -25.53 -20.41 -5.37
C GLY A 175 -24.06 -20.41 -4.93
N ALA A 176 -23.25 -21.28 -5.52
CA ALA A 176 -21.82 -21.38 -5.19
C ALA A 176 -21.06 -20.07 -5.46
N GLN A 177 -21.37 -19.34 -6.55
CA GLN A 177 -20.75 -18.02 -6.79
C GLN A 177 -21.25 -16.96 -5.79
N ALA A 178 -22.52 -17.00 -5.39
CA ALA A 178 -23.05 -16.09 -4.37
C ALA A 178 -22.34 -16.31 -3.02
N ASP A 179 -22.18 -17.56 -2.60
CA ASP A 179 -21.50 -17.92 -1.35
C ASP A 179 -20.01 -17.54 -1.39
N LEU A 180 -19.32 -17.80 -2.51
CA LEU A 180 -17.92 -17.41 -2.68
C LEU A 180 -17.72 -15.89 -2.64
N LEU A 181 -18.56 -15.12 -3.34
CA LEU A 181 -18.52 -13.65 -3.30
C LEU A 181 -18.74 -13.13 -1.88
N TYR A 182 -19.73 -13.68 -1.18
CA TYR A 182 -19.94 -13.34 0.23
C TYR A 182 -18.71 -13.69 1.07
N ALA A 183 -18.17 -14.90 0.93
CA ALA A 183 -17.03 -15.36 1.72
C ALA A 183 -15.80 -14.46 1.52
N LEU A 184 -15.46 -14.09 0.28
CA LEU A 184 -14.31 -13.23 -0.02
C LEU A 184 -14.49 -11.80 0.52
N GLU A 185 -15.61 -11.15 0.20
CA GLU A 185 -15.84 -9.76 0.61
C GLU A 185 -16.02 -9.64 2.12
N LYS A 186 -16.77 -10.57 2.72
CA LYS A 186 -17.02 -10.56 4.15
C LYS A 186 -15.74 -10.84 4.94
N ALA A 187 -14.89 -11.76 4.47
CA ALA A 187 -13.60 -11.99 5.08
C ALA A 187 -12.71 -10.74 5.02
N ALA A 188 -12.63 -10.06 3.87
CA ALA A 188 -11.85 -8.83 3.75
C ALA A 188 -12.32 -7.75 4.75
N ILE A 189 -13.63 -7.59 4.95
CA ILE A 189 -14.21 -6.67 5.94
C ILE A 189 -13.86 -7.07 7.37
N ILE A 190 -14.04 -8.35 7.72
CA ILE A 190 -13.70 -8.86 9.06
C ILE A 190 -12.20 -8.67 9.33
N ASN A 191 -11.37 -8.99 8.35
CA ASN A 191 -9.92 -8.84 8.38
C ASN A 191 -9.48 -7.40 8.64
N GLU A 192 -10.12 -6.44 7.98
CA GLU A 192 -9.89 -5.01 8.20
C GLU A 192 -10.34 -4.58 9.60
N LYS A 193 -11.55 -4.95 10.04
CA LYS A 193 -12.04 -4.65 11.39
C LYS A 193 -11.11 -5.18 12.49
N LEU A 194 -10.61 -6.41 12.34
CA LEU A 194 -9.61 -6.99 13.25
C LEU A 194 -8.32 -6.16 13.31
N THR A 195 -7.86 -5.68 12.15
CA THR A 195 -6.65 -4.84 12.07
C THR A 195 -6.91 -3.47 12.72
N ARG A 196 -8.04 -2.84 12.42
CA ARG A 196 -8.37 -1.51 12.94
C ARG A 196 -8.60 -1.50 14.44
N ASN A 197 -9.32 -2.48 15.00
CA ASN A 197 -9.48 -2.65 16.45
C ASN A 197 -8.13 -2.75 17.20
N ARG A 198 -7.07 -3.22 16.53
CA ARG A 198 -5.71 -3.29 17.12
C ARG A 198 -4.93 -1.99 16.97
N LEU A 199 -5.17 -1.20 15.93
CA LEU A 199 -4.34 -0.06 15.54
C LEU A 199 -4.94 1.30 15.88
N ILE A 200 -6.27 1.42 15.86
CA ILE A 200 -6.99 2.68 16.05
C ILE A 200 -7.57 2.71 17.45
N ARG A 201 -7.24 3.77 18.19
CA ARG A 201 -7.76 3.99 19.54
C ARG A 201 -9.28 4.17 19.49
N ASP A 202 -9.97 3.59 20.47
CA ASP A 202 -11.42 3.69 20.66
C ASP A 202 -12.28 3.00 19.58
N GLU A 203 -11.68 2.22 18.66
CA GLU A 203 -12.41 1.33 17.76
C GLU A 203 -12.60 -0.08 18.34
N ASN A 204 -13.86 -0.52 18.45
CA ASN A 204 -14.23 -1.79 19.06
C ASN A 204 -15.32 -2.50 18.26
N HIS A 205 -15.04 -2.87 17.01
CA HIS A 205 -15.98 -3.64 16.19
C HIS A 205 -16.21 -5.05 16.77
N ASP A 206 -17.47 -5.46 16.92
CA ASP A 206 -17.82 -6.86 17.24
C ASP A 206 -17.65 -7.76 16.00
N VAL A 207 -16.47 -8.37 15.90
CA VAL A 207 -16.14 -9.31 14.82
C VAL A 207 -16.62 -10.74 15.09
N GLN A 208 -17.00 -11.08 16.31
CA GLN A 208 -17.28 -12.48 16.69
C GLN A 208 -18.60 -12.97 16.09
N ALA A 209 -19.64 -12.13 16.13
CA ALA A 209 -20.91 -12.46 15.48
C ALA A 209 -20.75 -12.61 13.95
N GLU A 210 -19.92 -11.79 13.34
CA GLU A 210 -19.63 -11.84 11.90
C GLU A 210 -18.82 -13.08 11.53
N LEU A 211 -17.82 -13.43 12.34
CA LEU A 211 -17.01 -14.64 12.16
C LEU A 211 -17.86 -15.91 12.22
N ARG A 212 -18.79 -16.03 13.18
CA ARG A 212 -19.68 -17.22 13.24
C ARG A 212 -20.48 -17.43 11.96
N LYS A 213 -21.05 -16.36 11.41
CA LYS A 213 -21.79 -16.40 10.14
C LYS A 213 -20.87 -16.75 8.98
N TRP A 214 -19.70 -16.12 8.94
CA TRP A 214 -18.71 -16.35 7.89
C TRP A 214 -18.19 -17.80 7.89
N THR A 215 -17.89 -18.36 9.06
CA THR A 215 -17.43 -19.74 9.19
C THR A 215 -18.44 -20.72 8.62
N ALA A 216 -19.73 -20.56 8.95
CA ALA A 216 -20.79 -21.41 8.42
C ALA A 216 -20.93 -21.31 6.89
N VAL A 217 -20.95 -20.10 6.33
CA VAL A 217 -21.09 -19.91 4.86
C VAL A 217 -19.85 -20.37 4.12
N SER A 218 -18.67 -20.16 4.71
CA SER A 218 -17.41 -20.54 4.07
C SER A 218 -17.14 -22.04 4.12
N GLU A 219 -17.91 -22.84 4.87
CA GLU A 219 -17.68 -24.28 4.99
C GLU A 219 -17.75 -24.97 3.61
N GLY A 220 -16.76 -25.82 3.31
CA GLY A 220 -16.68 -26.53 2.03
C GLY A 220 -16.20 -25.71 0.82
N ILE A 221 -16.14 -24.37 0.89
CA ILE A 221 -15.68 -23.54 -0.23
C ILE A 221 -14.18 -23.76 -0.51
N GLN A 222 -13.84 -24.22 -1.71
CA GLN A 222 -12.46 -24.42 -2.14
C GLN A 222 -11.95 -23.18 -2.88
N HIS A 223 -11.24 -22.31 -2.18
CA HIS A 223 -10.61 -21.12 -2.76
C HIS A 223 -9.37 -20.72 -1.94
N PRO A 224 -8.20 -20.45 -2.56
CA PRO A 224 -6.96 -20.18 -1.82
C PRO A 224 -7.08 -19.00 -0.84
N SER A 225 -7.71 -17.89 -1.27
CA SER A 225 -7.94 -16.73 -0.43
C SER A 225 -8.85 -17.04 0.78
N VAL A 226 -9.88 -17.87 0.60
CA VAL A 226 -10.79 -18.26 1.70
C VAL A 226 -10.05 -19.15 2.70
N GLU A 227 -9.20 -20.07 2.24
CA GLU A 227 -8.37 -20.90 3.12
C GLU A 227 -7.39 -20.07 3.96
N LEU A 228 -6.70 -19.09 3.35
CA LEU A 228 -5.83 -18.16 4.08
C LEU A 228 -6.60 -17.36 5.14
N TYR A 229 -7.83 -16.94 4.84
CA TYR A 229 -8.70 -16.30 5.83
C TYR A 229 -9.10 -17.24 6.97
N ARG A 230 -9.40 -18.52 6.69
CA ARG A 230 -9.68 -19.51 7.74
C ARG A 230 -8.49 -19.65 8.67
N MET A 231 -7.28 -19.81 8.13
CA MET A 231 -6.04 -19.88 8.91
C MET A 231 -5.84 -18.64 9.77
N ARG A 232 -6.03 -17.44 9.21
CA ARG A 232 -5.87 -16.17 9.95
C ARG A 232 -6.90 -16.03 11.07
N PHE A 233 -8.17 -16.35 10.80
CA PHE A 233 -9.24 -16.21 11.78
C PHE A 233 -9.21 -17.27 12.88
N ALA A 234 -8.49 -18.37 12.66
CA ALA A 234 -8.24 -19.40 13.65
C ALA A 234 -7.17 -19.02 14.70
N TYR A 235 -6.56 -17.82 14.63
CA TYR A 235 -5.56 -17.36 15.59
C TYR A 235 -6.06 -17.49 17.05
N ALA A 236 -5.49 -18.45 17.79
CA ALA A 236 -5.69 -18.62 19.21
C ALA A 236 -4.59 -17.89 19.98
N ARG A 237 -4.90 -17.30 21.14
CA ARG A 237 -3.91 -16.55 21.93
C ARG A 237 -2.68 -17.39 22.29
N GLU A 238 -2.88 -18.67 22.59
CA GLU A 238 -1.83 -19.59 23.04
C GLU A 238 -0.93 -20.06 21.89
N ASN A 239 -1.48 -20.23 20.68
CA ASN A 239 -0.76 -20.82 19.53
C ASN A 239 -0.47 -19.81 18.41
N ARG A 240 -0.66 -18.51 18.65
CA ARG A 240 -0.60 -17.46 17.62
C ARG A 240 0.69 -17.48 16.81
N PHE A 241 1.83 -17.78 17.43
CA PHE A 241 3.12 -17.77 16.76
C PHE A 241 3.25 -18.88 15.72
N ASP A 242 2.87 -20.11 16.08
CA ASP A 242 2.93 -21.27 15.18
C ASP A 242 1.91 -21.14 14.04
N GLN A 243 0.69 -20.68 14.36
CA GLN A 243 -0.34 -20.40 13.36
C GLN A 243 0.09 -19.30 12.38
N TYR A 244 0.79 -18.26 12.87
CA TYR A 244 1.38 -17.24 12.00
C TYR A 244 2.45 -17.83 11.09
N ARG A 245 3.33 -18.71 11.59
CA ARG A 245 4.38 -19.34 10.77
C ARG A 245 3.77 -20.20 9.66
N GLU A 246 2.73 -20.96 9.99
CA GLU A 246 2.01 -21.77 9.03
C GLU A 246 1.33 -20.88 7.96
N LEU A 247 0.57 -19.86 8.37
CA LEU A 247 -0.05 -18.92 7.44
C LEU A 247 0.97 -18.24 6.53
N ARG A 248 2.13 -17.85 7.09
CA ARG A 248 3.22 -17.25 6.31
C ARG A 248 3.75 -18.20 5.25
N ALA A 249 4.03 -19.46 5.61
CA ALA A 249 4.50 -20.46 4.65
C ALA A 249 3.46 -20.69 3.54
N THR A 250 2.19 -20.87 3.91
CA THR A 250 1.10 -21.10 2.96
C THR A 250 0.88 -19.90 2.03
N LEU A 251 0.97 -18.66 2.53
CA LEU A 251 0.87 -17.48 1.67
C LEU A 251 2.02 -17.42 0.67
N LEU A 252 3.27 -17.66 1.11
CA LEU A 252 4.43 -17.61 0.23
C LEU A 252 4.33 -18.66 -0.90
N ASP A 253 3.85 -19.86 -0.59
CA ASP A 253 3.65 -20.94 -1.57
C ASP A 253 2.52 -20.65 -2.57
N ARG A 254 1.41 -20.08 -2.09
CA ARG A 254 0.18 -19.95 -2.88
C ARG A 254 -0.10 -18.56 -3.43
N ILE A 255 0.78 -17.57 -3.23
CA ILE A 255 0.51 -16.19 -3.65
C ILE A 255 0.22 -16.06 -5.15
N GLY A 256 0.86 -16.90 -5.99
CA GLY A 256 0.62 -16.92 -7.44
C GLY A 256 -0.78 -17.42 -7.85
N GLN A 257 -1.53 -18.03 -6.93
CA GLN A 257 -2.91 -18.49 -7.14
C GLN A 257 -3.94 -17.42 -6.74
N LEU A 258 -3.49 -16.29 -6.18
CA LEU A 258 -4.33 -15.20 -5.73
C LEU A 258 -4.36 -14.08 -6.77
N ASN A 259 -5.51 -13.41 -6.87
CA ASN A 259 -5.59 -12.20 -7.69
C ASN A 259 -4.87 -11.00 -7.01
N PRO A 260 -4.54 -9.92 -7.73
CA PRO A 260 -3.75 -8.81 -7.16
C PRO A 260 -4.35 -8.18 -5.91
N ARG A 261 -5.68 -8.10 -5.81
CA ARG A 261 -6.38 -7.58 -4.62
C ARG A 261 -6.19 -8.50 -3.42
N GLU A 262 -6.34 -9.80 -3.63
CA GLU A 262 -6.16 -10.82 -2.59
C GLU A 262 -4.71 -10.89 -2.12
N GLN A 263 -3.74 -10.90 -3.04
CA GLN A 263 -2.31 -10.80 -2.71
C GLN A 263 -2.06 -9.60 -1.79
N LYS A 264 -2.61 -8.44 -2.15
CA LYS A 264 -2.48 -7.22 -1.36
C LYS A 264 -3.08 -7.35 0.04
N LEU A 265 -4.31 -7.81 0.15
CA LEU A 265 -4.99 -7.92 1.44
C LEU A 265 -4.28 -8.90 2.38
N HIS A 266 -3.91 -10.09 1.89
CA HIS A 266 -3.23 -11.10 2.69
C HIS A 266 -1.81 -10.68 3.08
N LEU A 267 -1.03 -10.13 2.13
CA LEU A 267 0.34 -9.71 2.40
C LEU A 267 0.40 -8.56 3.42
N LEU A 268 -0.44 -7.54 3.26
CA LEU A 268 -0.46 -6.40 4.20
C LEU A 268 -0.92 -6.85 5.60
N SER A 269 -1.89 -7.76 5.67
CA SER A 269 -2.37 -8.31 6.94
C SER A 269 -1.28 -9.11 7.65
N LEU A 270 -0.54 -9.93 6.91
CA LEU A 270 0.56 -10.73 7.44
C LEU A 270 1.76 -9.85 7.84
N LEU A 271 2.09 -8.81 7.07
CA LEU A 271 3.10 -7.82 7.45
C LEU A 271 2.73 -7.11 8.76
N ASN A 272 1.47 -6.76 8.96
CA ASN A 272 1.01 -6.17 10.21
C ASN A 272 1.17 -7.14 11.40
N ASP A 273 0.86 -8.42 11.21
CA ASP A 273 1.11 -9.45 12.23
C ASP A 273 2.61 -9.63 12.50
N THR A 274 3.44 -9.61 11.45
CA THR A 274 4.92 -9.67 11.55
C THR A 274 5.46 -8.53 12.38
N LEU A 275 5.05 -7.29 12.08
CA LEU A 275 5.46 -6.09 12.83
C LEU A 275 5.00 -6.15 14.30
N SER A 276 3.81 -6.70 14.56
CA SER A 276 3.33 -6.91 15.93
C SER A 276 4.20 -7.91 16.69
N LEU A 277 4.66 -8.99 16.05
CA LEU A 277 5.51 -10.01 16.66
C LEU A 277 6.96 -9.54 16.84
N ILE A 278 7.48 -8.70 15.93
CA ILE A 278 8.78 -8.03 16.10
C ILE A 278 8.73 -7.10 17.32
N LYS A 279 7.68 -6.28 17.46
CA LYS A 279 7.52 -5.36 18.60
C LYS A 279 7.41 -6.08 19.95
N SER A 280 6.90 -7.31 19.97
CA SER A 280 6.83 -8.11 21.19
C SER A 280 8.07 -8.98 21.45
N GLY A 281 9.11 -8.86 20.61
CA GLY A 281 10.35 -9.64 20.73
C GLY A 281 10.20 -11.12 20.35
N ARG A 282 9.09 -11.52 19.71
CA ARG A 282 8.84 -12.91 19.26
C ARG A 282 9.43 -13.21 17.89
N LEU A 283 9.75 -12.19 17.10
CA LEU A 283 10.42 -12.30 15.81
C LEU A 283 11.58 -11.32 15.73
N ASP A 284 12.59 -11.69 14.94
CA ASP A 284 13.64 -10.76 14.57
C ASP A 284 13.17 -9.86 13.41
N VAL A 285 13.74 -8.66 13.28
CA VAL A 285 13.36 -7.75 12.20
C VAL A 285 13.64 -8.34 10.81
N THR A 286 14.66 -9.18 10.69
CA THR A 286 15.05 -9.85 9.43
C THR A 286 14.00 -10.85 8.94
N ASP A 287 13.13 -11.36 9.83
CA ASP A 287 12.03 -12.25 9.47
C ASP A 287 11.00 -11.58 8.55
N SER A 288 10.92 -10.25 8.57
CA SER A 288 10.01 -9.49 7.70
C SER A 288 10.50 -9.39 6.24
N LEU A 289 11.80 -9.58 5.99
CA LEU A 289 12.40 -9.30 4.69
C LEU A 289 11.79 -10.11 3.53
N PRO A 290 11.54 -11.43 3.66
CA PRO A 290 10.95 -12.21 2.55
C PRO A 290 9.54 -11.72 2.16
N LEU A 291 8.75 -11.23 3.11
CA LEU A 291 7.42 -10.68 2.83
C LEU A 291 7.53 -9.34 2.10
N TYR A 292 8.51 -8.51 2.47
CA TYR A 292 8.76 -7.27 1.75
C TYR A 292 9.27 -7.51 0.33
N GLN A 293 10.21 -8.44 0.14
CA GLN A 293 10.71 -8.81 -1.19
C GLN A 293 9.56 -9.25 -2.09
N LEU A 294 8.72 -10.16 -1.62
CA LEU A 294 7.52 -10.60 -2.34
C LEU A 294 6.57 -9.43 -2.67
N GLY A 295 6.39 -8.51 -1.73
CA GLY A 295 5.57 -7.31 -1.94
C GLY A 295 6.13 -6.30 -2.94
N LEU A 296 7.45 -6.28 -3.12
CA LEU A 296 8.12 -5.50 -4.17
C LEU A 296 7.98 -6.19 -5.53
N ASP A 297 8.21 -7.50 -5.58
CA ASP A 297 8.15 -8.31 -6.81
C ASP A 297 6.74 -8.31 -7.42
N THR A 298 5.71 -8.42 -6.58
CA THR A 298 4.31 -8.35 -6.99
C THR A 298 3.80 -6.92 -7.24
N GLY A 299 4.58 -5.90 -6.86
CA GLY A 299 4.17 -4.49 -6.91
C GLY A 299 3.10 -4.10 -5.88
N VAL A 300 2.65 -5.02 -5.02
CA VAL A 300 1.59 -4.83 -4.02
C VAL A 300 1.89 -3.70 -3.03
N LEU A 301 3.17 -3.48 -2.70
CA LEU A 301 3.59 -2.44 -1.76
C LEU A 301 3.60 -1.04 -2.38
N LEU A 302 3.43 -0.93 -3.71
CA LEU A 302 3.42 0.33 -4.43
C LEU A 302 2.00 0.86 -4.56
N HIS A 303 1.74 2.03 -3.98
CA HIS A 303 0.52 2.79 -4.24
C HIS A 303 0.82 3.84 -5.31
N GLN A 304 0.17 3.76 -6.48
CA GLN A 304 0.44 4.65 -7.62
C GLN A 304 1.94 4.72 -7.95
N GLY A 305 2.61 3.56 -7.92
CA GLY A 305 4.05 3.45 -8.20
C GLY A 305 4.97 3.96 -7.09
N LYS A 306 4.43 4.39 -5.93
CA LYS A 306 5.19 4.91 -4.79
C LYS A 306 5.16 3.98 -3.57
N LEU A 307 6.26 3.88 -2.84
CA LEU A 307 6.34 3.25 -1.52
C LEU A 307 5.95 4.25 -0.42
N THR A 308 5.49 3.70 0.71
CA THR A 308 5.37 4.50 1.93
C THR A 308 6.72 4.63 2.63
N ARG A 309 6.93 5.75 3.34
CA ARG A 309 8.10 5.96 4.21
C ARG A 309 8.34 4.79 5.16
N ASN A 310 7.28 4.28 5.80
CA ASN A 310 7.37 3.19 6.78
C ASN A 310 7.84 1.87 6.13
N THR A 311 7.31 1.54 4.95
CA THR A 311 7.72 0.34 4.20
C THR A 311 9.18 0.46 3.79
N TYR A 312 9.59 1.63 3.27
CA TYR A 312 10.97 1.86 2.84
C TYR A 312 11.97 1.69 3.99
N THR A 313 11.73 2.35 5.13
CA THR A 313 12.66 2.22 6.27
C THR A 313 12.64 0.82 6.86
N ALA A 314 11.50 0.13 6.92
CA ALA A 314 11.44 -1.24 7.39
C ALA A 314 12.29 -2.20 6.52
N ILE A 315 12.25 -2.03 5.19
CA ILE A 315 13.07 -2.81 4.26
C ILE A 315 14.55 -2.53 4.47
N VAL A 316 14.95 -1.27 4.57
CA VAL A 316 16.35 -0.87 4.81
C VAL A 316 16.86 -1.43 6.14
N VAL A 317 16.05 -1.39 7.21
CA VAL A 317 16.44 -1.98 8.50
C VAL A 317 16.58 -3.49 8.37
N ALA A 318 15.55 -4.18 7.89
CA ALA A 318 15.53 -5.64 7.82
C ALA A 318 16.66 -6.20 6.94
N SER A 319 16.92 -5.58 5.78
CA SER A 319 17.99 -6.00 4.85
C SER A 319 19.39 -5.73 5.38
N ASN A 320 19.62 -4.56 6.00
CA ASN A 320 20.91 -4.25 6.60
C ASN A 320 21.22 -5.09 7.83
N THR A 321 20.23 -5.32 8.71
CA THR A 321 20.40 -6.23 9.86
C THR A 321 20.69 -7.66 9.42
N LYS A 322 20.09 -8.11 8.30
CA LYS A 322 20.39 -9.43 7.71
C LYS A 322 21.78 -9.49 7.05
N GLY A 323 22.39 -8.35 6.74
CA GLY A 323 23.65 -8.26 6.00
C GLY A 323 23.51 -8.47 4.49
N THR A 324 22.29 -8.39 3.93
CA THR A 324 22.06 -8.52 2.48
C THR A 324 22.35 -7.22 1.75
N PHE A 325 23.59 -6.71 1.84
CA PHE A 325 23.91 -5.36 1.42
C PHE A 325 23.78 -5.11 -0.08
N GLU A 326 24.01 -6.11 -0.93
CA GLU A 326 23.80 -5.97 -2.38
C GLU A 326 22.33 -5.69 -2.70
N PHE A 327 21.41 -6.39 -2.01
CA PHE A 327 19.99 -6.12 -2.08
C PHE A 327 19.67 -4.71 -1.56
N THR A 328 20.24 -4.31 -0.41
CA THR A 328 20.01 -2.97 0.15
C THR A 328 20.44 -1.86 -0.82
N ASP A 329 21.63 -1.98 -1.41
CA ASP A 329 22.16 -0.98 -2.36
C ASP A 329 21.27 -0.88 -3.60
N HIS A 330 20.86 -2.03 -4.16
CA HIS A 330 19.92 -2.06 -5.28
C HIS A 330 18.56 -1.46 -4.91
N PHE A 331 18.05 -1.79 -3.71
CA PHE A 331 16.78 -1.27 -3.21
C PHE A 331 16.82 0.25 -3.05
N ILE A 332 17.85 0.80 -2.40
CA ILE A 332 18.02 2.25 -2.21
C ILE A 332 18.07 2.95 -3.58
N LYS A 333 18.92 2.47 -4.50
CA LYS A 333 19.07 3.06 -5.84
C LYS A 333 17.76 3.09 -6.63
N THR A 334 16.96 2.03 -6.54
CA THR A 334 15.74 1.84 -7.33
C THR A 334 14.52 2.51 -6.70
N TYR A 335 14.33 2.33 -5.39
CA TYR A 335 13.08 2.69 -4.71
C TYR A 335 13.13 4.02 -3.97
N THR A 336 14.31 4.63 -3.76
CA THR A 336 14.35 6.02 -3.27
C THR A 336 13.54 6.92 -4.20
N LYS A 337 13.72 6.80 -5.51
CA LYS A 337 12.99 7.58 -6.54
C LYS A 337 11.48 7.30 -6.58
N ARG A 338 11.01 6.28 -5.85
CA ARG A 338 9.60 5.90 -5.73
C ARG A 338 9.02 6.30 -4.38
N LEU A 339 9.57 7.31 -3.71
CA LEU A 339 8.99 7.91 -2.50
C LEU A 339 8.34 9.25 -2.84
N ASP A 340 7.71 9.85 -1.83
CA ASP A 340 7.24 11.23 -1.92
C ASP A 340 8.44 12.20 -2.05
N GLU A 341 8.33 13.17 -2.95
CA GLU A 341 9.40 14.12 -3.28
C GLU A 341 9.87 14.91 -2.06
N THR A 342 8.97 15.18 -1.11
CA THR A 342 9.26 15.96 0.10
C THR A 342 10.19 15.25 1.08
N ILE A 343 10.38 13.93 0.94
CA ILE A 343 11.18 13.11 1.87
C ILE A 343 12.34 12.37 1.20
N LEU A 344 12.52 12.49 -0.13
CA LEU A 344 13.54 11.75 -0.89
C LEU A 344 14.93 11.89 -0.28
N ASP A 345 15.32 13.13 -0.03
CA ASP A 345 16.65 13.50 0.43
C ASP A 345 16.95 12.92 1.82
N ASP A 346 15.99 13.06 2.75
CA ASP A 346 16.08 12.49 4.10
C ASP A 346 16.10 10.96 4.08
N CYS A 347 15.29 10.32 3.22
CA CYS A 347 15.24 8.87 3.10
C CYS A 347 16.56 8.30 2.58
N TYR A 348 17.14 8.94 1.56
CA TYR A 348 18.39 8.52 0.96
C TYR A 348 19.55 8.59 1.96
N HIS A 349 19.75 9.76 2.59
CA HIS A 349 20.85 9.97 3.53
C HIS A 349 20.72 9.09 4.77
N TRP A 350 19.51 8.93 5.31
CA TRP A 350 19.31 8.02 6.43
C TRP A 350 19.59 6.57 6.05
N ALA A 351 19.14 6.11 4.88
CA ALA A 351 19.38 4.75 4.42
C ALA A 351 20.87 4.49 4.14
N ALA A 352 21.59 5.47 3.58
CA ALA A 352 23.04 5.40 3.37
C ALA A 352 23.78 5.32 4.71
N ALA A 353 23.47 6.19 5.68
CA ALA A 353 24.05 6.15 7.03
C ALA A 353 23.78 4.82 7.73
N HIS A 354 22.54 4.33 7.68
CA HIS A 354 22.16 3.05 8.28
C HIS A 354 22.92 1.87 7.61
N THR A 355 23.11 1.92 6.30
CA THR A 355 23.89 0.89 5.58
C THR A 355 25.38 0.95 5.96
N ALA A 356 25.97 2.14 6.07
CA ALA A 356 27.34 2.32 6.54
C ALA A 356 27.53 1.78 7.97
N TYR A 357 26.58 2.07 8.87
CA TYR A 357 26.57 1.56 10.23
C TYR A 357 26.63 0.03 10.28
N TRP A 358 25.73 -0.66 9.56
CA TRP A 358 25.71 -2.13 9.53
C TRP A 358 26.91 -2.75 8.81
N ARG A 359 27.53 -2.03 7.88
CA ARG A 359 28.83 -2.40 7.27
C ARG A 359 30.04 -2.14 8.19
N GLN A 360 29.83 -1.73 9.43
CA GLN A 360 30.87 -1.40 10.41
C GLN A 360 31.76 -0.21 10.01
N ARG A 361 31.27 0.66 9.12
CA ARG A 361 31.92 1.92 8.71
C ARG A 361 31.35 3.07 9.55
N LEU A 362 31.74 3.09 10.82
CA LEU A 362 31.11 3.95 11.83
C LEU A 362 31.39 5.44 11.57
N GLU A 363 32.60 5.77 11.16
CA GLU A 363 33.02 7.14 10.85
C GLU A 363 32.28 7.69 9.62
N GLU A 364 32.09 6.85 8.59
CA GLU A 364 31.27 7.19 7.41
C GLU A 364 29.81 7.45 7.80
N CYS A 365 29.23 6.57 8.63
CA CYS A 365 27.88 6.76 9.17
C CYS A 365 27.77 8.10 9.93
N LEU A 366 28.73 8.38 10.81
CA LEU A 366 28.77 9.59 11.60
C LEU A 366 28.86 10.85 10.72
N ASP A 367 29.74 10.82 9.71
CA ASP A 367 29.93 11.92 8.75
C ASP A 367 28.62 12.25 8.00
N ILE A 368 27.91 11.23 7.50
CA ILE A 368 26.62 11.41 6.82
C ILE A 368 25.60 12.05 7.77
N LEU A 369 25.48 11.54 9.00
CA LEU A 369 24.49 12.02 9.98
C LEU A 369 24.76 13.44 10.49
N GLN A 370 26.02 13.87 10.52
CA GLN A 370 26.40 15.23 10.93
C GLN A 370 26.25 16.24 9.79
N LYS A 371 26.56 15.85 8.55
CA LYS A 371 26.47 16.74 7.38
C LYS A 371 25.03 16.93 6.90
N HIS A 372 24.18 15.93 7.04
CA HIS A 372 22.81 15.98 6.56
C HIS A 372 21.84 16.57 7.60
N SER A 373 21.11 17.63 7.23
CA SER A 373 20.09 18.23 8.08
C SER A 373 18.71 17.65 7.78
N PHE A 374 18.30 16.63 8.55
CA PHE A 374 16.99 16.00 8.39
C PHE A 374 15.83 16.97 8.61
N LYS A 375 14.92 17.09 7.64
CA LYS A 375 13.79 18.03 7.66
C LYS A 375 12.49 17.38 8.14
N ALA A 376 12.24 16.14 7.71
CA ALA A 376 11.05 15.40 8.05
C ALA A 376 11.10 14.96 9.53
N PRO A 377 10.02 15.19 10.32
CA PRO A 377 10.00 14.88 11.76
C PRO A 377 10.33 13.43 12.11
N TYR A 378 10.03 12.49 11.20
CA TYR A 378 10.42 11.09 11.36
C TYR A 378 11.92 10.88 11.28
N PHE A 379 12.58 11.39 10.23
CA PHE A 379 14.01 11.22 10.02
C PHE A 379 14.85 11.99 11.04
N GLN A 380 14.35 13.12 11.55
CA GLN A 380 14.94 13.78 12.72
C GLN A 380 15.01 12.87 13.94
N MET A 381 14.00 12.03 14.14
CA MET A 381 13.93 11.11 15.28
C MET A 381 14.85 9.90 15.08
N ILE A 382 14.68 9.16 13.98
CA ILE A 382 15.46 7.94 13.71
C ILE A 382 16.93 8.24 13.37
N GLY A 383 17.25 9.42 12.86
CA GLY A 383 18.61 9.89 12.70
C GLY A 383 19.32 10.10 14.04
N ARG A 384 18.61 10.62 15.06
CA ARG A 384 19.15 10.74 16.43
C ARG A 384 19.31 9.40 17.12
N VAL A 385 18.42 8.44 16.86
CA VAL A 385 18.61 7.05 17.30
C VAL A 385 19.89 6.48 16.69
N LEU A 386 20.06 6.56 15.36
CA LEU A 386 21.25 6.04 14.69
C LEU A 386 22.53 6.75 15.14
N LEU A 387 22.46 8.07 15.35
CA LEU A 387 23.58 8.87 15.88
C LEU A 387 23.97 8.44 17.29
N THR A 388 22.99 8.07 18.12
CA THR A 388 23.24 7.47 19.44
C THR A 388 23.98 6.14 19.30
N GLN A 389 23.51 5.28 18.40
CA GLN A 389 24.07 3.95 18.18
C GLN A 389 25.53 4.01 17.69
N VAL A 390 25.83 4.89 16.73
CA VAL A 390 27.20 5.03 16.19
C VAL A 390 28.16 5.65 17.20
N TYR A 391 27.75 6.68 17.97
CA TYR A 391 28.60 7.20 19.03
C TYR A 391 28.85 6.18 20.13
N PHE A 392 27.84 5.36 20.46
CA PHE A 392 27.99 4.30 21.44
C PHE A 392 29.04 3.28 20.99
N ASP A 393 28.95 2.81 19.75
CA ASP A 393 29.89 1.84 19.19
C ASP A 393 31.30 2.41 19.04
N LEU A 394 31.42 3.68 18.66
CA LEU A 394 32.71 4.37 18.64
C LEU A 394 33.29 4.49 20.06
N HIS A 395 32.48 4.79 21.07
CA HIS A 395 32.93 4.84 22.46
C HIS A 395 33.41 3.48 22.98
N LEU A 396 32.78 2.37 22.60
CA LEU A 396 33.26 1.03 22.94
C LEU A 396 34.62 0.69 22.28
N ARG A 397 34.96 1.34 21.16
CA ARG A 397 36.23 1.13 20.45
C ARG A 397 37.33 2.10 20.88
N ASP A 398 36.95 3.33 21.19
CA ASP A 398 37.84 4.42 21.56
C ASP A 398 37.15 5.32 22.60
N ASP A 399 37.70 5.32 23.81
CA ASP A 399 37.21 6.09 24.94
C ASP A 399 37.18 7.60 24.67
N SER A 400 37.93 8.10 23.68
CA SER A 400 37.91 9.51 23.25
C SER A 400 36.53 9.98 22.78
N TYR A 401 35.67 9.06 22.35
CA TYR A 401 34.28 9.35 21.95
C TYR A 401 33.30 9.51 23.12
N GLY A 402 33.70 9.14 24.34
CA GLY A 402 32.85 9.20 25.54
C GLY A 402 32.22 10.59 25.78
N PRO A 403 33.00 11.70 25.82
CA PRO A 403 32.45 13.05 26.00
C PRO A 403 31.42 13.43 24.92
N TYR A 404 31.64 13.03 23.67
CA TYR A 404 30.72 13.30 22.56
C TYR A 404 29.40 12.54 22.73
N LEU A 405 29.47 11.26 23.12
CA LEU A 405 28.30 10.43 23.40
C LEU A 405 27.45 11.02 24.55
N PHE A 406 28.08 11.35 25.67
CA PHE A 406 27.37 11.91 26.83
C PHE A 406 26.77 13.29 26.56
N SER A 407 27.49 14.15 25.84
CA SER A 407 26.94 15.43 25.37
C SER A 407 25.75 15.20 24.44
N PHE A 408 25.84 14.23 23.54
CA PHE A 408 24.76 13.91 22.62
C PHE A 408 23.51 13.42 23.35
N PHE A 409 23.63 12.55 24.37
CA PHE A 409 22.50 12.15 25.21
C PHE A 409 21.76 13.36 25.80
N ASP A 410 22.48 14.35 26.34
CA ASP A 410 21.88 15.57 26.89
C ASP A 410 21.12 16.37 25.82
N THR A 411 21.70 16.50 24.63
CA THR A 411 21.05 17.21 23.53
C THR A 411 19.81 16.48 23.00
N PHE A 412 19.85 15.15 22.95
CA PHE A 412 18.72 14.35 22.48
C PHE A 412 17.56 14.38 23.48
N GLU A 413 17.82 14.22 24.77
CA GLU A 413 16.80 14.36 25.83
C GLU A 413 16.17 15.76 25.86
N LYS A 414 17.00 16.81 25.74
CA LYS A 414 16.51 18.21 25.65
C LYS A 414 15.68 18.44 24.38
N TRP A 415 16.04 17.82 23.27
CA TRP A 415 15.27 17.92 22.03
C TRP A 415 13.91 17.20 22.16
N LEU A 416 13.87 15.99 22.73
CA LEU A 416 12.64 15.23 22.96
C LEU A 416 11.63 15.99 23.84
N SER A 417 12.11 16.72 24.85
CA SER A 417 11.21 17.53 25.70
C SER A 417 10.57 18.72 24.97
N ARG A 418 11.27 19.29 23.97
CA ARG A 418 10.80 20.42 23.16
C ARG A 418 9.97 20.01 21.95
N GLU A 419 10.09 18.77 21.50
CA GLU A 419 9.38 18.22 20.35
C GLU A 419 7.85 18.19 20.59
N LYS A 420 7.07 18.73 19.65
CA LYS A 420 5.61 18.93 19.77
C LYS A 420 4.78 18.12 18.77
N VAL A 421 5.38 17.60 17.70
CA VAL A 421 4.70 16.84 16.64
C VAL A 421 4.31 15.45 17.13
N TRP A 422 5.14 14.83 17.95
CA TRP A 422 4.98 13.45 18.40
C TRP A 422 4.12 13.32 19.65
N SER A 423 3.31 12.24 19.72
CA SER A 423 2.53 11.91 20.91
C SER A 423 3.44 11.63 22.11
N LYS A 424 2.93 11.86 23.33
CA LYS A 424 3.69 11.59 24.56
C LYS A 424 4.20 10.14 24.60
N MET A 425 3.33 9.17 24.32
CA MET A 425 3.70 7.75 24.29
C MET A 425 4.81 7.43 23.29
N ALA A 426 4.82 8.06 22.12
CA ALA A 426 5.89 7.88 21.13
C ALA A 426 7.19 8.49 21.65
N LYS A 427 7.16 9.73 22.16
CA LYS A 427 8.36 10.40 22.73
C LYS A 427 8.96 9.63 23.89
N ASP A 428 8.11 9.10 24.79
CA ASP A 428 8.55 8.30 25.94
C ASP A 428 9.35 7.07 25.48
N SER A 429 9.03 6.48 24.33
CA SER A 429 9.79 5.33 23.80
C SER A 429 11.22 5.67 23.37
N PHE A 430 11.43 6.86 22.81
CA PHE A 430 12.77 7.36 22.45
C PHE A 430 13.52 7.87 23.68
N LEU A 431 12.80 8.46 24.64
CA LEU A 431 13.38 8.92 25.90
C LEU A 431 13.92 7.74 26.71
N ARG A 432 13.16 6.66 26.83
CA ARG A 432 13.63 5.44 27.48
C ARG A 432 14.85 4.87 26.77
N PHE A 433 14.84 4.81 25.43
CA PHE A 433 16.01 4.36 24.67
C PHE A 433 17.28 5.14 25.03
N VAL A 434 17.25 6.48 24.98
CA VAL A 434 18.44 7.30 25.28
C VAL A 434 18.87 7.19 26.74
N GLN A 435 17.92 7.07 27.68
CA GLN A 435 18.20 6.86 29.10
C GLN A 435 18.86 5.50 29.37
N GLN A 436 18.40 4.43 28.71
CA GLN A 436 19.01 3.11 28.84
C GLN A 436 20.40 3.06 28.20
N CYS A 437 20.60 3.69 27.04
CA CYS A 437 21.94 3.87 26.47
C CYS A 437 22.85 4.61 27.45
N ARG A 438 22.39 5.70 28.06
CA ARG A 438 23.17 6.46 29.05
C ARG A 438 23.55 5.61 30.25
N ALA A 439 22.61 4.85 30.81
CA ALA A 439 22.87 3.99 31.96
C ALA A 439 23.85 2.86 31.62
N LEU A 440 23.74 2.28 30.42
CA LEU A 440 24.69 1.27 29.93
C LEU A 440 26.09 1.86 29.73
N ALA A 441 26.22 3.03 29.09
CA ALA A 441 27.50 3.71 28.90
C ALA A 441 28.17 4.10 30.24
N LYS A 442 27.38 4.58 31.21
CA LYS A 442 27.89 4.85 32.57
C LYS A 442 28.40 3.59 33.25
N SER A 443 27.68 2.48 33.11
CA SER A 443 28.08 1.20 33.69
C SER A 443 29.39 0.71 33.05
N TYR A 444 29.51 0.82 31.71
CA TYR A 444 30.73 0.47 30.98
C TYR A 444 31.96 1.27 31.47
N ALA A 445 31.79 2.59 31.66
CA ALA A 445 32.85 3.48 32.13
C ALA A 445 33.11 3.41 33.65
N ASP A 446 32.29 2.69 34.43
CA ASP A 446 32.45 2.59 35.89
C ASP A 446 33.67 1.75 36.25
N VAL A 447 34.55 2.30 37.08
CA VAL A 447 35.72 1.60 37.64
C VAL A 447 35.27 0.37 38.43
N ASN A 448 34.14 0.46 39.15
CA ASN A 448 33.55 -0.63 39.92
C ASN A 448 32.45 -1.35 39.12
N PHE A 449 32.83 -1.84 37.94
CA PHE A 449 31.90 -2.53 37.03
C PHE A 449 31.14 -3.66 37.75
N SER A 450 29.82 -3.64 37.64
CA SER A 450 28.94 -4.65 38.25
C SER A 450 28.10 -5.32 37.17
N PRO A 451 28.42 -6.57 36.77
CA PRO A 451 27.70 -7.30 35.72
C PRO A 451 26.20 -7.38 36.01
N GLY A 452 25.82 -7.65 37.26
CA GLY A 452 24.42 -7.76 37.67
C GLY A 452 23.61 -6.47 37.51
N LYS A 453 24.22 -5.28 37.54
CA LYS A 453 23.53 -4.02 37.20
C LYS A 453 23.20 -3.94 35.71
N VAL A 454 24.13 -4.39 34.87
CA VAL A 454 23.96 -4.40 33.41
C VAL A 454 22.94 -5.46 32.99
N GLU A 455 22.99 -6.66 33.56
CA GLU A 455 22.05 -7.75 33.27
C GLU A 455 20.59 -7.32 33.46
N LYS A 456 20.32 -6.61 34.56
CA LYS A 456 19.00 -6.13 34.99
C LYS A 456 18.52 -4.86 34.30
N LEU A 457 19.36 -4.20 33.50
CA LEU A 457 19.10 -2.85 32.95
C LEU A 457 17.81 -2.77 32.11
N LEU A 458 17.45 -3.87 31.44
CA LEU A 458 16.28 -3.95 30.54
C LEU A 458 15.12 -4.77 31.14
N GLU A 459 15.22 -5.22 32.40
CA GLU A 459 14.18 -6.03 33.03
C GLU A 459 12.93 -5.17 33.35
N GLY A 460 11.76 -5.65 32.94
CA GLY A 460 10.48 -4.97 33.20
C GLY A 460 10.22 -3.72 32.35
N GLU A 461 11.21 -3.29 31.56
CA GLU A 461 11.05 -2.17 30.66
C GLU A 461 10.23 -2.55 29.41
N THR A 462 9.30 -1.68 29.05
CA THR A 462 8.44 -1.84 27.87
C THR A 462 8.49 -0.59 27.01
N ASN A 463 8.09 -0.69 25.74
CA ASN A 463 8.00 0.45 24.82
C ASN A 463 9.34 1.21 24.69
N ILE A 464 10.42 0.49 24.36
CA ILE A 464 11.74 1.08 24.08
C ILE A 464 12.04 0.97 22.57
N GLN A 465 12.56 2.05 21.98
CA GLN A 465 13.03 2.04 20.60
C GLN A 465 14.34 1.25 20.45
N ALA A 466 14.53 0.58 19.31
CA ALA A 466 15.74 -0.21 19.03
C ALA A 466 16.08 -1.25 20.12
N LEU A 467 15.07 -1.89 20.73
CA LEU A 467 15.24 -2.84 21.83
C LEU A 467 16.20 -4.00 21.50
N ASN A 468 16.08 -4.61 20.31
CA ASN A 468 16.98 -5.70 19.89
C ASN A 468 18.45 -5.25 19.87
N TRP A 469 18.71 -4.01 19.43
CA TRP A 469 20.05 -3.44 19.44
C TRP A 469 20.55 -3.21 20.87
N LEU A 470 19.70 -2.68 21.76
CA LEU A 470 20.07 -2.51 23.18
C LEU A 470 20.44 -3.83 23.86
N HIS A 471 19.72 -4.91 23.57
CA HIS A 471 20.08 -6.24 24.05
C HIS A 471 21.45 -6.69 23.53
N GLN A 472 21.72 -6.53 22.23
CA GLN A 472 23.03 -6.84 21.65
C GLN A 472 24.16 -6.04 22.32
N LYS A 473 23.94 -4.74 22.58
CA LYS A 473 24.94 -3.88 23.24
C LYS A 473 25.13 -4.21 24.71
N LYS A 474 24.07 -4.61 25.41
CA LYS A 474 24.15 -5.11 26.78
C LYS A 474 25.10 -6.32 26.85
N ASP A 475 24.93 -7.27 25.94
CA ASP A 475 25.73 -8.50 25.88
C ASP A 475 27.19 -8.20 25.46
N GLU A 476 27.39 -7.24 24.57
CA GLU A 476 28.72 -6.76 24.17
C GLU A 476 29.46 -6.07 25.33
N VAL A 477 28.80 -5.17 26.06
CA VAL A 477 29.37 -4.48 27.22
C VAL A 477 29.75 -5.48 28.32
N LEU A 478 28.89 -6.46 28.61
CA LEU A 478 29.22 -7.54 29.54
C LEU A 478 30.49 -8.25 29.08
N ARG A 479 30.54 -8.70 27.83
CA ARG A 479 31.71 -9.41 27.26
C ARG A 479 33.01 -8.60 27.32
N LEU A 480 32.96 -7.29 27.07
CA LEU A 480 34.14 -6.42 27.04
C LEU A 480 34.68 -6.09 28.44
N ARG A 481 33.85 -6.19 29.50
CA ARG A 481 34.23 -5.82 30.87
C ARG A 481 34.39 -7.01 31.82
N THR A 482 33.89 -8.19 31.46
CA THR A 482 34.07 -9.43 32.25
C THR A 482 35.21 -10.30 31.76
N ASN A 483 35.68 -10.11 30.53
CA ASN A 483 36.93 -10.67 30.02
C ASN A 483 38.04 -9.65 30.20
#